data_AF-A0AAW7GPF4-F1
#
_entry.id   AF-A0AAW7GPF4-F1
#
_cell.length_a   1.000
_cell.length_b   1.000
_cell.length_c   1.000
_cell.angle_alpha   90.00
_cell.angle_beta   90.00
_cell.angle_gamma   90.00
#
_symmetry.space_group_name_H-M   'P 1'
#
loop_
_entity.id
_entity.type
_entity.pdbx_description
1 polymer ?
#
loop_
_entity_poly.entity_id
_entity_poly.type
_entity_poly.pdbx_seq_one_letter_code
_entity_poly.pdbx_strand_id
1 'polypeptide(L)'
;MITMDVKGLDELERQLTALGEKVGTKVLRDAGREALKVVEEDMKQHAGFDDASSAEHMRDSIKIRSSIRKGRGNTVVTLRVGPSKKHYMKALAQEFGTVKQVADPFIRPALDYNVQKVLRILTVEIRNGIQNR
;
A
#
# COMPACT_ATOMS: atom_id res chain seq x y z
N MET A 1 -11.17 9.40 -10.79
CA MET A 1 -9.72 9.31 -11.05
C MET A 1 -9.09 10.56 -10.47
N ILE A 2 -8.27 10.42 -9.44
CA ILE A 2 -7.61 11.56 -8.78
C ILE A 2 -6.38 11.94 -9.61
N THR A 3 -6.29 13.20 -10.03
CA THR A 3 -5.09 13.75 -10.68
C THR A 3 -4.22 14.42 -9.64
N MET A 4 -2.91 14.16 -9.68
CA MET A 4 -1.95 14.74 -8.75
C MET A 4 -0.69 15.18 -9.49
N ASP A 5 -0.21 16.38 -9.15
CA ASP A 5 1.07 16.92 -9.63
C ASP A 5 2.12 16.67 -8.54
N VAL A 6 3.18 15.95 -8.89
CA VAL A 6 4.30 15.64 -8.00
C VAL A 6 5.57 16.23 -8.60
N LYS A 7 6.24 17.10 -7.83
CA LYS A 7 7.45 17.80 -8.24
C LYS A 7 8.67 17.28 -7.48
N GLY A 8 9.85 17.37 -8.10
CA GLY A 8 11.13 17.06 -7.45
C GLY A 8 11.53 15.58 -7.43
N LEU A 9 10.89 14.73 -8.25
CA LEU A 9 11.24 13.31 -8.34
C LEU A 9 12.66 13.06 -8.88
N ASP A 10 13.12 13.89 -9.81
CA ASP A 10 14.47 13.79 -10.38
C ASP A 10 15.56 14.09 -9.34
N GLU A 11 15.33 15.08 -8.49
CA GLU A 11 16.25 15.42 -7.40
C GLU A 11 16.30 14.29 -6.36
N LEU A 12 15.14 13.73 -6.03
CA LEU A 12 15.03 12.59 -5.13
C LEU A 12 15.77 11.36 -5.69
N GLU A 13 15.64 11.06 -6.98
CA GLU A 13 16.35 9.96 -7.63
C GLU A 13 17.88 10.12 -7.51
N ARG A 14 18.39 11.34 -7.74
CA ARG A 14 19.82 11.63 -7.59
C ARG A 14 20.29 11.43 -6.15
N GLN A 15 19.54 11.93 -5.16
CA GLN A 15 19.87 11.75 -3.74
C GLN A 15 19.87 10.27 -3.34
N LEU A 16 18.87 9.50 -3.77
CA LEU A 16 18.77 8.07 -3.49
C LEU A 16 19.86 7.24 -4.18
N THR A 17 20.29 7.65 -5.38
CA THR A 17 21.39 7.01 -6.12
C THR A 17 22.73 7.28 -5.46
N ALA A 18 22.96 8.52 -4.99
CA ALA A 18 24.15 8.90 -4.24
C ALA A 18 24.29 8.16 -2.90
N LEU A 19 23.17 7.84 -2.24
CA LEU A 19 23.12 7.02 -1.02
C LEU A 19 23.47 5.54 -1.25
N GLY A 20 23.47 5.09 -2.51
CA GLY A 20 23.69 3.72 -2.92
C GLY A 20 22.41 2.88 -2.95
N GLU A 21 22.31 2.01 -3.96
CA GLU A 21 21.10 1.25 -4.30
C GLU A 21 20.50 0.48 -3.11
N LYS A 22 21.34 -0.15 -2.28
CA LYS A 22 20.88 -0.93 -1.11
C LYS A 22 20.22 -0.04 -0.04
N VAL A 23 20.77 1.14 0.18
CA VAL A 23 20.28 2.08 1.21
C VAL A 23 19.01 2.75 0.71
N GLY A 24 19.03 3.27 -0.52
CA GLY A 24 17.85 3.87 -1.14
C GLY A 24 16.68 2.90 -1.19
N THR A 25 16.92 1.64 -1.55
CA THR A 25 15.89 0.57 -1.53
C THR A 25 15.31 0.37 -0.13
N LYS A 26 16.15 0.35 0.91
CA LYS A 26 15.69 0.17 2.29
C LYS A 26 14.82 1.34 2.73
N VAL A 27 15.28 2.58 2.52
CA VAL A 27 14.54 3.80 2.86
C VAL A 27 13.18 3.82 2.14
N LEU A 28 13.15 3.57 0.83
CA LEU A 28 11.90 3.53 0.06
C LEU A 28 10.94 2.45 0.56
N ARG A 29 11.46 1.28 0.91
CA ARG A 29 10.65 0.17 1.42
C ARG A 29 10.06 0.50 2.79
N ASP A 30 10.85 1.07 3.69
CA ASP A 30 10.43 1.39 5.05
C ASP A 30 9.44 2.55 5.03
N ALA A 31 9.75 3.63 4.32
CA ALA A 31 8.87 4.78 4.13
C ALA A 31 7.54 4.41 3.48
N GLY A 32 7.58 3.59 2.42
CA GLY A 32 6.36 3.14 1.76
C GLY A 32 5.53 2.18 2.61
N ARG A 33 6.15 1.37 3.49
CA ARG A 33 5.42 0.53 4.44
C ARG A 33 4.67 1.38 5.46
N GLU A 34 5.30 2.45 5.96
CA GLU A 34 4.69 3.37 6.92
C GLU A 34 3.51 4.13 6.28
N ALA A 35 3.73 4.67 5.08
CA ALA A 35 2.71 5.41 4.34
C ALA A 35 1.45 4.56 4.08
N LEU A 36 1.63 3.28 3.77
CA LEU A 36 0.52 2.36 3.46
C LEU A 36 -0.24 1.83 4.68
N LYS A 37 0.24 2.04 5.92
CA LYS A 37 -0.52 1.65 7.12
C LYS A 37 -1.88 2.32 7.19
N VAL A 38 -1.98 3.57 6.73
CA VAL A 38 -3.25 4.30 6.69
C VAL A 38 -4.28 3.56 5.82
N VAL A 39 -3.83 3.08 4.65
CA VAL A 39 -4.67 2.31 3.72
C VAL A 39 -5.01 0.94 4.31
N GLU A 40 -4.04 0.29 4.97
CA GLU A 40 -4.27 -0.98 5.66
C GLU A 40 -5.38 -0.87 6.72
N GLU A 41 -5.35 0.16 7.55
CA GLU A 41 -6.36 0.37 8.60
C GLU A 41 -7.73 0.70 8.01
N ASP A 42 -7.78 1.55 6.99
CA ASP A 42 -9.03 1.89 6.31
C ASP A 42 -9.66 0.65 5.62
N MET A 43 -8.83 -0.18 4.99
CA MET A 43 -9.26 -1.45 4.42
C MET A 43 -9.76 -2.44 5.48
N LYS A 44 -9.16 -2.48 6.68
CA LYS A 44 -9.62 -3.35 7.77
C LYS A 44 -10.97 -2.91 8.32
N GLN A 45 -11.19 -1.59 8.44
CA GLN A 45 -12.46 -1.04 8.94
C GLN A 45 -13.63 -1.38 8.01
N HIS A 46 -13.41 -1.30 6.70
CA HIS A 46 -14.45 -1.50 5.69
C HIS A 46 -14.54 -2.92 5.13
N ALA A 47 -13.57 -3.80 5.45
CA ALA A 47 -13.66 -5.20 5.07
C ALA A 47 -14.80 -5.90 5.81
N GLY A 48 -15.50 -6.83 5.14
CA GLY A 48 -16.55 -7.62 5.74
C GLY A 48 -16.05 -8.45 6.93
N PHE A 49 -16.81 -8.42 8.02
CA PHE A 49 -16.59 -9.21 9.22
C PHE A 49 -17.85 -9.97 9.57
N ASP A 50 -17.66 -11.20 10.01
CA ASP A 50 -18.74 -12.09 10.38
C ASP A 50 -18.49 -12.52 11.82
N ASP A 51 -19.16 -11.87 12.76
CA ASP A 51 -18.99 -12.08 14.21
C ASP A 51 -19.37 -13.51 14.63
N ALA A 52 -20.13 -14.23 13.80
CA ALA A 52 -20.57 -15.60 14.06
C ALA A 52 -19.55 -16.68 13.65
N SER A 53 -18.49 -16.32 12.91
CA SER A 53 -17.52 -17.28 12.40
C SER A 53 -16.24 -17.30 13.23
N SER A 54 -15.88 -18.44 13.81
CA SER A 54 -14.61 -18.61 14.55
C SER A 54 -13.38 -18.77 13.64
N ALA A 55 -13.53 -18.56 12.33
CA ALA A 55 -12.47 -18.73 11.33
C ALA A 55 -11.77 -17.40 11.03
N GLU A 56 -10.52 -17.46 10.53
CA GLU A 56 -9.73 -16.28 10.11
C GLU A 56 -10.58 -15.32 9.27
N HIS A 57 -10.78 -14.09 9.77
CA HIS A 57 -11.59 -13.12 9.04
C HIS A 57 -10.78 -12.47 7.94
N MET A 58 -11.49 -11.94 6.94
CA MET A 58 -10.84 -11.24 5.84
C MET A 58 -10.03 -10.04 6.33
N ARG A 59 -10.51 -9.33 7.34
CA ARG A 59 -9.85 -8.20 8.03
C ARG A 59 -8.44 -8.57 8.52
N ASP A 60 -8.31 -9.70 9.20
CA ASP A 60 -7.05 -10.17 9.81
C ASP A 60 -6.00 -10.59 8.78
N SER A 61 -6.48 -10.88 7.56
CA SER A 61 -5.65 -11.32 6.45
C SER A 61 -5.06 -10.18 5.62
N ILE A 62 -5.55 -8.93 5.81
CA ILE A 62 -5.06 -7.74 5.10
C ILE A 62 -3.68 -7.38 5.64
N LYS A 63 -2.68 -7.43 4.77
CA LYS A 63 -1.28 -7.17 5.14
C LYS A 63 -0.56 -6.41 4.03
N ILE A 64 0.40 -5.58 4.43
CA ILE A 64 1.32 -4.92 3.50
C ILE A 64 2.41 -5.90 3.08
N ARG A 65 2.49 -6.17 1.77
CA ARG A 65 3.51 -7.02 1.15
C ARG A 65 4.45 -6.18 0.30
N SER A 66 5.74 -6.28 0.58
CA SER A 66 6.81 -5.68 -0.23
C SER A 66 7.46 -6.72 -1.12
N SER A 67 7.67 -6.38 -2.39
CA SER A 67 8.49 -7.16 -3.32
C SER A 67 9.56 -6.25 -3.90
N ILE A 68 10.82 -6.67 -3.78
CA ILE A 68 11.96 -6.04 -4.42
C ILE A 68 12.17 -6.84 -5.71
N ARG A 69 11.98 -6.21 -6.87
CA ARG A 69 12.24 -6.87 -8.15
C ARG A 69 13.64 -6.50 -8.61
N LYS A 70 14.53 -7.50 -8.70
CA LYS A 70 15.80 -7.34 -9.41
C LYS A 70 15.57 -7.62 -10.90
N GLY A 71 15.85 -6.64 -11.75
CA GLY A 71 16.06 -6.88 -13.19
C GLY A 71 14.85 -6.79 -14.13
N ARG A 72 13.80 -6.01 -13.82
CA ARG A 72 12.74 -5.71 -14.81
C ARG A 72 12.20 -4.29 -14.66
N GLY A 73 12.83 -3.34 -15.36
CA GLY A 73 12.48 -1.91 -15.41
C GLY A 73 13.07 -1.07 -14.28
N ASN A 74 12.70 0.22 -14.24
CA ASN A 74 13.17 1.21 -13.24
C ASN A 74 12.49 1.05 -11.86
N THR A 75 11.63 0.05 -11.67
CA THR A 75 10.91 -0.14 -10.40
C THR A 75 11.77 -0.90 -9.40
N VAL A 76 12.26 -0.19 -8.39
CA VAL A 76 13.12 -0.75 -7.32
C VAL A 76 12.29 -1.50 -6.27
N VAL A 77 11.15 -0.94 -5.85
CA VAL A 77 10.28 -1.51 -4.81
C VAL A 77 8.83 -1.48 -5.26
N THR A 78 8.11 -2.59 -5.09
CA THR A 78 6.65 -2.65 -5.22
C THR A 78 6.03 -3.00 -3.89
N LEU A 79 5.10 -2.18 -3.42
CA LEU A 79 4.32 -2.41 -2.21
C LEU A 79 2.87 -2.68 -2.59
N ARG A 80 2.25 -3.65 -1.93
CA ARG A 80 0.85 -4.03 -2.14
C ARG A 80 0.16 -4.20 -0.80
N VAL A 81 -1.02 -3.61 -0.66
CA VAL A 81 -1.91 -3.84 0.47
C VAL A 81 -3.06 -4.71 -0.01
N GLY A 82 -3.38 -5.76 0.74
CA GLY A 82 -4.52 -6.58 0.41
C GLY A 82 -4.62 -7.88 1.20
N PRO A 83 -5.75 -8.57 1.08
CA PRO A 83 -6.03 -9.81 1.80
C PRO A 83 -5.08 -10.94 1.40
N SER A 84 -5.06 -12.00 2.20
CA SER A 84 -4.29 -13.21 1.90
C SER A 84 -4.92 -14.00 0.74
N LYS A 85 -4.15 -14.91 0.13
CA LYS A 85 -4.64 -15.74 -0.99
C LYS A 85 -5.88 -16.56 -0.61
N LYS A 86 -6.02 -16.93 0.68
CA LYS A 86 -7.18 -17.68 1.20
C LYS A 86 -8.49 -16.89 1.08
N HIS A 87 -8.44 -15.58 1.29
CA HIS A 87 -9.63 -14.71 1.28
C HIS A 87 -9.78 -13.93 -0.03
N TYR A 88 -8.95 -14.21 -1.04
CA TYR A 88 -8.97 -13.50 -2.32
C TYR A 88 -10.34 -13.55 -3.00
N MET A 89 -10.99 -14.71 -3.03
CA MET A 89 -12.31 -14.85 -3.64
C MET A 89 -13.39 -14.06 -2.88
N LYS A 90 -13.33 -14.04 -1.56
CA LYS A 90 -14.26 -13.26 -0.72
C LYS A 90 -14.07 -11.76 -0.93
N ALA A 91 -12.82 -11.32 -1.02
CA ALA A 91 -12.49 -9.92 -1.28
C ALA A 91 -13.00 -9.46 -2.64
N LEU A 92 -12.82 -10.27 -3.69
CA LEU A 92 -13.35 -9.96 -5.01
C LEU A 92 -14.89 -9.88 -5.03
N ALA A 93 -15.55 -10.83 -4.36
CA ALA A 93 -17.00 -10.85 -4.26
C ALA A 93 -17.54 -9.61 -3.53
N GLN A 94 -16.85 -9.15 -2.48
CA GLN A 94 -17.20 -7.89 -1.81
C GLN A 94 -16.92 -6.68 -2.72
N GLU A 95 -15.76 -6.59 -3.35
CA GLU A 95 -15.36 -5.44 -4.18
C GLU A 95 -16.24 -5.17 -5.40
N PHE A 96 -16.68 -6.23 -6.08
CA PHE A 96 -17.36 -6.13 -7.37
C PHE A 96 -18.80 -6.64 -7.30
N GLY A 97 -19.20 -7.26 -6.19
CA GLY A 97 -20.45 -7.97 -6.09
C GLY A 97 -20.42 -9.30 -6.84
N THR A 98 -21.50 -10.05 -6.68
CA THR A 98 -21.78 -11.26 -7.46
C THR A 98 -23.24 -11.23 -7.89
N VAL A 99 -23.70 -12.24 -8.62
CA VAL A 99 -25.13 -12.37 -8.98
C VAL A 99 -26.06 -12.31 -7.76
N LYS A 100 -25.59 -12.73 -6.58
CA LYS A 100 -26.39 -12.81 -5.34
C LYS A 100 -26.00 -11.78 -4.26
N GLN A 101 -24.94 -11.02 -4.46
CA GLN A 101 -24.39 -10.09 -3.46
C GLN A 101 -24.12 -8.74 -4.09
N VAL A 102 -24.60 -7.66 -3.47
CA VAL A 102 -24.32 -6.28 -3.90
C VAL A 102 -22.84 -5.96 -3.64
N ALA A 103 -22.23 -5.21 -4.55
CA ALA A 103 -20.86 -4.74 -4.40
C ALA A 103 -20.75 -3.74 -3.25
N ASP A 104 -19.72 -3.91 -2.42
CA ASP A 104 -19.33 -3.02 -1.34
C ASP A 104 -17.81 -2.78 -1.41
N PRO A 105 -17.35 -1.86 -2.28
CA PRO A 105 -15.93 -1.63 -2.49
C PRO A 105 -15.24 -1.07 -1.25
N PHE A 106 -14.14 -1.70 -0.81
CA PHE A 106 -13.32 -1.29 0.33
C PHE A 106 -11.84 -1.09 -0.05
N ILE A 107 -11.31 -1.83 -1.03
CA ILE A 107 -9.91 -1.78 -1.48
C ILE A 107 -9.67 -0.54 -2.33
N ARG A 108 -10.50 -0.30 -3.35
CA ARG A 108 -10.33 0.84 -4.26
C ARG A 108 -10.55 2.17 -3.51
N PRO A 109 -11.64 2.34 -2.74
CA PRO A 109 -11.86 3.59 -2.01
C PRO A 109 -10.82 3.84 -0.93
N ALA A 110 -10.29 2.80 -0.29
CA ALA A 110 -9.30 2.98 0.77
C ALA A 110 -8.01 3.64 0.29
N LEU A 111 -7.58 3.36 -0.95
CA LEU A 111 -6.47 4.10 -1.53
C LEU A 111 -6.90 5.52 -1.90
N ASP A 112 -8.01 5.66 -2.62
CA ASP A 112 -8.50 6.94 -3.16
C ASP A 112 -8.74 8.00 -2.06
N TYR A 113 -9.34 7.61 -0.94
CA TYR A 113 -9.57 8.51 0.19
C TYR A 113 -8.29 8.95 0.89
N ASN A 114 -7.27 8.08 0.88
CA ASN A 114 -6.05 8.28 1.65
C ASN A 114 -4.85 8.73 0.81
N VAL A 115 -4.95 8.88 -0.52
CA VAL A 115 -3.80 9.18 -1.41
C VAL A 115 -2.99 10.39 -0.91
N GLN A 116 -3.65 11.48 -0.52
CA GLN A 116 -2.98 12.70 -0.03
C GLN A 116 -2.19 12.43 1.26
N LYS A 117 -2.76 11.64 2.17
CA LYS A 117 -2.16 11.30 3.45
C LYS A 117 -0.98 10.33 3.27
N VAL A 118 -1.14 9.34 2.39
CA VAL A 118 -0.08 8.41 1.99
C VAL A 118 1.11 9.17 1.42
N LEU A 119 0.89 10.09 0.48
CA LEU A 119 1.97 10.87 -0.12
C LEU A 119 2.68 11.78 0.89
N ARG A 120 1.92 12.43 1.78
CA ARG A 120 2.50 13.25 2.84
C ARG A 120 3.42 12.44 3.76
N ILE A 121 2.95 11.28 4.24
CA ILE A 121 3.75 10.39 5.09
C ILE A 121 4.98 9.90 4.32
N LEU A 122 4.79 9.49 3.07
CA LEU A 122 5.88 9.01 2.22
C LEU A 122 6.98 10.08 2.05
N THR A 123 6.62 11.34 1.80
CA THR A 123 7.59 12.44 1.69
C THR A 123 8.35 12.67 2.99
N VAL A 124 7.66 12.66 4.14
CA VAL A 124 8.29 12.84 5.45
C VAL A 124 9.24 11.69 5.77
N GLU A 125 8.81 10.45 5.57
CA GLU A 125 9.61 9.27 5.88
C GLU A 125 10.83 9.12 4.96
N ILE A 126 10.69 9.44 3.67
CA ILE A 126 11.82 9.48 2.74
C ILE A 126 12.82 10.56 3.17
N ARG A 127 12.34 11.77 3.50
CA ARG A 127 13.22 12.85 3.98
C ARG A 127 13.96 12.43 5.25
N ASN A 128 13.26 11.86 6.22
CA ASN A 128 13.85 11.36 7.46
C ASN A 128 14.89 10.26 7.19
N GLY A 129 14.61 9.35 6.26
CA GLY A 129 15.53 8.28 5.88
C GLY A 129 16.78 8.76 5.16
N ILE A 130 16.74 9.93 4.51
CA ILE A 130 17.89 10.59 3.90
C ILE A 130 18.69 11.40 4.93
N GLN A 131 18.02 12.09 5.86
CA GLN A 131 18.63 13.01 6.83
C GLN A 131 19.17 12.36 8.11
N ASN A 132 18.55 11.31 8.64
CA ASN A 132 18.95 10.65 9.89
C ASN A 132 20.13 9.68 9.71
N ARG A 133 21.15 10.10 8.95
CA ARG A 133 22.38 9.34 8.71
C ARG A 133 23.62 10.20 8.85
#